data_AF-A0AAI9T1K6-F1
#
_entry.id   AF-A0AAI9T1K6-F1
#
_cell.length_a   1.000
_cell.length_b   1.000
_cell.length_c   1.000
_cell.angle_alpha   90.00
_cell.angle_beta   90.00
_cell.angle_gamma   90.00
#
_symmetry.space_group_name_H-M   'P 1'
#
loop_
_entity.id
_entity.type
_entity.pdbx_description
1 polymer ?
#
loop_
_entity_poly.entity_id
_entity_poly.type
_entity_poly.pdbx_seq_one_letter_code
_entity_poly.pdbx_strand_id
1 'polypeptide(L)'
;MLIKPITEVRNPRHTLDDDDLSNAQPCPFPEIRVVLDASSNDYDYIFVVPHTMKILQTELTKNHVVVGNIIVDYHQLYSSVEKESATTYDEDEQLYEAMKHESLKSRFPPKLELPIYLTKGVLSIVVPHFENVIIYNLLARQVVKHLDLNKEWILLAPSNLNNNQTINKLQLYADNANPVINNVPLLRPPHVITGFCAALLSQLNIVEAPLATALVLDSEGPLGFEKSDNDAIVDTATVLSSLFNIKNGEEYVKNVSLKVRKLNGYSNLGMYI
;
A
#
# COMPACT_ATOMS: atom_id res chain seq x y z
N MET A 1 41.40 53.44 -5.85
CA MET A 1 40.39 52.37 -6.01
C MET A 1 41.09 51.03 -5.82
N LEU A 2 40.88 50.37 -4.69
CA LEU A 2 41.38 49.02 -4.43
C LEU A 2 40.38 48.03 -5.03
N ILE A 3 40.78 47.28 -6.06
CA ILE A 3 40.01 46.14 -6.56
C ILE A 3 40.35 44.97 -5.64
N LYS A 4 39.37 44.51 -4.83
CA LYS A 4 39.53 43.27 -4.05
C LYS A 4 39.64 42.08 -5.03
N PRO A 5 40.61 41.16 -4.85
CA PRO A 5 40.66 39.96 -5.66
C PRO A 5 39.46 39.06 -5.32
N ILE A 6 38.80 38.53 -6.36
CA ILE A 6 37.73 37.55 -6.21
C ILE A 6 38.38 36.22 -5.82
N THR A 7 38.44 35.95 -4.52
CA THR A 7 38.85 34.66 -3.94
C THR A 7 37.66 33.96 -3.28
N GLU A 8 36.44 34.17 -3.76
CA GLU A 8 35.31 33.30 -3.41
C GLU A 8 35.31 32.11 -4.36
N VAL A 9 36.04 31.06 -3.96
CA VAL A 9 35.82 29.74 -4.53
C VAL A 9 34.38 29.37 -4.18
N ARG A 10 33.51 29.24 -5.19
CA ARG A 10 32.15 28.72 -4.99
C ARG A 10 32.26 27.37 -4.30
N ASN A 11 31.73 27.26 -3.08
CA ASN A 11 31.55 25.97 -2.45
C ASN A 11 30.77 25.06 -3.41
N PRO A 12 31.21 23.81 -3.62
CA PRO A 12 30.47 22.86 -4.46
C PRO A 12 29.06 22.71 -3.88
N ARG A 13 28.04 22.71 -4.75
CA ARG A 13 26.61 22.57 -4.38
C ARG A 13 26.24 21.20 -3.77
N HIS A 14 27.26 20.42 -3.40
CA HIS A 14 27.19 19.06 -2.86
C HIS A 14 28.25 18.89 -1.77
N THR A 15 28.39 19.84 -0.85
CA THR A 15 28.73 19.44 0.52
C THR A 15 27.46 18.78 1.05
N LEU A 16 27.48 17.45 1.15
CA LEU A 16 26.56 16.78 2.07
C LEU A 16 26.92 17.37 3.43
N ASP A 17 25.99 18.10 4.03
CA ASP A 17 26.17 18.55 5.42
C ASP A 17 26.29 17.26 6.25
N ASP A 18 27.52 16.96 6.68
CA ASP A 18 27.86 15.80 7.54
C ASP A 18 27.19 15.88 8.93
N ASP A 19 26.41 16.94 9.19
CA ASP A 19 25.70 17.18 10.45
C ASP A 19 24.53 16.20 10.69
N ASP A 20 24.01 15.54 9.64
CA ASP A 20 22.85 14.63 9.77
C ASP A 20 23.21 13.20 10.22
N LEU A 21 24.48 12.80 10.23
CA LEU A 21 24.88 11.46 10.69
C LEU A 21 24.88 11.31 12.21
N SER A 22 24.96 12.41 12.95
CA SER A 22 24.98 12.40 14.43
C SER A 22 23.58 12.33 15.07
N ASN A 23 22.54 12.67 14.32
CA ASN A 23 21.14 12.69 14.74
C ASN A 23 20.28 11.66 13.98
N ALA A 24 20.87 10.53 13.59
CA ALA A 24 20.12 9.41 13.01
C ALA A 24 19.18 8.80 14.07
N GLN A 25 18.04 9.46 14.32
CA GLN A 25 16.96 8.89 15.10
C GLN A 25 16.58 7.55 14.45
N PRO A 26 16.62 6.43 15.18
CA PRO A 26 16.28 5.14 14.61
C PRO A 26 14.86 5.18 14.07
N CYS A 27 14.66 4.71 12.83
CA CYS A 27 13.32 4.54 12.27
C CYS A 27 12.49 3.69 13.24
N PRO A 28 11.37 4.21 13.76
CA PRO A 28 10.62 3.52 14.81
C PRO A 28 10.01 2.23 14.27
N PHE A 29 10.10 1.15 15.05
CA PHE A 29 9.48 -0.13 14.74
C PHE A 29 8.07 -0.18 15.34
N PRO A 30 7.00 -0.21 14.54
CA PRO A 30 5.66 -0.30 15.09
C PRO A 30 5.33 -1.72 15.55
N GLU A 31 4.46 -1.81 16.54
CA GLU A 31 3.79 -3.05 16.91
C GLU A 31 2.56 -3.23 16.01
N ILE A 32 2.42 -4.42 15.41
CA ILE A 32 1.31 -4.74 14.52
C ILE A 32 0.50 -5.88 15.11
N ARG A 33 -0.80 -5.65 15.29
CA ARG A 33 -1.74 -6.62 15.86
C ARG A 33 -2.91 -6.83 14.90
N VAL A 34 -3.20 -8.09 14.57
CA VAL A 34 -4.34 -8.46 13.73
C VAL A 34 -5.43 -9.02 14.63
N VAL A 35 -6.60 -8.40 14.63
CA VAL A 35 -7.76 -8.83 15.41
C VAL A 35 -8.86 -9.20 14.44
N LEU A 36 -9.33 -10.45 14.51
CA LEU A 36 -10.40 -11.00 13.68
C LEU A 36 -11.47 -11.58 14.58
N ASP A 37 -12.73 -11.34 14.22
CA ASP A 37 -13.87 -11.90 14.92
C ASP A 37 -13.98 -13.41 14.64
N ALA A 38 -14.25 -14.22 15.66
CA ALA A 38 -14.29 -15.67 15.52
C ALA A 38 -15.36 -16.20 14.52
N SER A 39 -16.36 -15.38 14.19
CA SER A 39 -17.39 -15.67 13.18
C SER A 39 -16.93 -15.43 11.74
N SER A 40 -15.70 -14.96 11.52
CA SER A 40 -15.19 -14.51 10.22
C SER A 40 -14.53 -15.60 9.37
N ASN A 41 -14.63 -16.88 9.72
CA ASN A 41 -13.93 -17.97 9.02
C ASN A 41 -14.57 -18.41 7.69
N ASP A 42 -15.74 -17.88 7.34
CA ASP A 42 -16.47 -18.24 6.10
C ASP A 42 -16.06 -17.33 4.94
N TYR A 43 -14.86 -17.56 4.40
CA TYR A 43 -14.36 -16.92 3.18
C TYR A 43 -13.56 -17.90 2.32
N ASP A 44 -13.57 -17.67 1.02
CA ASP A 44 -12.81 -18.45 0.03
C ASP A 44 -11.57 -17.67 -0.44
N TYR A 45 -11.68 -16.33 -0.48
CA TYR A 45 -10.66 -15.44 -1.02
C TYR A 45 -10.18 -14.43 0.03
N ILE A 46 -8.88 -14.17 0.01
CA ILE A 46 -8.26 -13.04 0.71
C ILE A 46 -7.84 -12.02 -0.34
N PHE A 47 -8.45 -10.83 -0.31
CA PHE A 47 -8.25 -9.78 -1.29
C PHE A 47 -7.52 -8.58 -0.69
N VAL A 48 -6.29 -8.33 -1.13
CA VAL A 48 -5.46 -7.25 -0.59
C VAL A 48 -5.22 -6.19 -1.65
N VAL A 49 -5.50 -4.94 -1.28
CA VAL A 49 -5.50 -3.82 -2.22
C VAL A 49 -4.71 -2.63 -1.68
N PRO A 50 -3.77 -2.06 -2.45
CA PRO A 50 -3.17 -0.77 -2.11
C PRO A 50 -4.20 0.36 -2.15
N HIS A 51 -4.03 1.38 -1.30
CA HIS A 51 -5.00 2.49 -1.22
C HIS A 51 -5.23 3.23 -2.54
N THR A 52 -4.22 3.30 -3.41
CA THR A 52 -4.33 3.89 -4.76
C THR A 52 -5.36 3.18 -5.63
N MET A 53 -5.59 1.88 -5.39
CA MET A 53 -6.55 1.04 -6.11
C MET A 53 -7.81 0.73 -5.29
N LYS A 54 -8.04 1.43 -4.16
CA LYS A 54 -9.14 1.15 -3.21
C LYS A 54 -10.52 1.10 -3.85
N ILE A 55 -10.71 1.78 -4.99
CA ILE A 55 -11.96 1.81 -5.73
C ILE A 55 -12.47 0.41 -6.09
N LEU A 56 -11.56 -0.51 -6.45
CA LEU A 56 -11.91 -1.90 -6.79
C LEU A 56 -12.51 -2.63 -5.60
N GLN A 57 -11.96 -2.39 -4.40
CA GLN A 57 -12.48 -2.92 -3.15
C GLN A 57 -13.78 -2.21 -2.74
N THR A 58 -13.84 -0.88 -2.84
CA THR A 58 -15.01 -0.10 -2.36
C THR A 58 -16.27 -0.45 -3.15
N GLU A 59 -16.15 -0.63 -4.47
CA GLU A 59 -17.29 -1.03 -5.29
C GLU A 59 -17.69 -2.50 -5.07
N LEU A 60 -16.73 -3.37 -4.74
CA LEU A 60 -16.97 -4.77 -4.42
C LEU A 60 -17.74 -4.89 -3.10
N THR A 61 -17.42 -4.01 -2.15
CA THR A 61 -17.84 -4.09 -0.75
C THR A 61 -19.03 -3.20 -0.41
N LYS A 62 -19.89 -2.77 -1.35
CA LYS A 62 -21.04 -1.88 -1.02
C LYS A 62 -21.94 -2.37 0.13
N ASN A 63 -21.98 -3.67 0.39
CA ASN A 63 -22.72 -4.30 1.50
C ASN A 63 -21.78 -5.13 2.40
N HIS A 64 -20.66 -4.55 2.84
CA HIS A 64 -19.69 -5.26 3.69
C HIS A 64 -20.07 -5.30 5.16
N VAL A 65 -19.49 -6.28 5.86
CA VAL A 65 -19.41 -6.31 7.31
C VAL A 65 -17.95 -6.14 7.70
N VAL A 66 -17.67 -5.26 8.65
CA VAL A 66 -16.35 -5.18 9.29
C VAL A 66 -16.23 -6.37 10.24
N VAL A 67 -15.22 -7.22 10.02
CA VAL A 67 -15.03 -8.48 10.78
C VAL A 67 -13.74 -8.49 11.58
N GLY A 68 -13.02 -7.38 11.61
CA GLY A 68 -11.74 -7.28 12.28
C GLY A 68 -11.01 -5.99 11.92
N ASN A 69 -9.89 -5.76 12.59
CA ASN A 69 -9.02 -4.62 12.37
C ASN A 69 -7.55 -5.04 12.49
N ILE A 70 -6.70 -4.44 11.66
CA ILE A 70 -5.26 -4.47 11.84
C ILE A 70 -4.83 -3.16 12.48
N ILE A 71 -4.18 -3.26 13.64
CA ILE A 71 -3.72 -2.12 14.42
C ILE A 71 -2.23 -1.97 14.22
N VAL A 72 -1.79 -0.80 13.76
CA VAL A 72 -0.38 -0.39 13.67
C VAL A 72 -0.14 0.67 14.75
N ASP A 73 0.74 0.38 15.70
CA ASP A 73 0.96 1.17 16.91
C ASP A 73 2.42 1.60 17.04
N TYR A 74 2.65 2.90 17.22
CA TYR A 74 3.97 3.51 17.38
C TYR A 74 4.27 3.94 18.81
N HIS A 75 3.76 3.22 19.82
CA HIS A 75 3.89 3.58 21.23
C HIS A 75 5.31 4.01 21.67
N GLN A 76 6.35 3.37 21.13
CA GLN A 76 7.74 3.62 21.50
C GLN A 76 8.21 5.03 21.13
N LEU A 77 7.81 5.52 19.95
CA LEU A 77 8.17 6.84 19.45
C LEU A 77 7.61 7.97 20.33
N TYR A 78 6.37 7.82 20.79
CA TYR A 78 5.72 8.83 21.63
C TYR A 78 6.24 8.80 23.06
N SER A 79 6.54 7.61 23.58
CA SER A 79 7.10 7.47 24.93
C SER A 79 8.50 8.07 25.10
N SER A 80 9.28 8.22 24.03
CA SER A 80 10.57 8.92 24.07
C SER A 80 10.40 10.44 23.99
N VAL A 81 9.52 10.94 23.12
CA VAL A 81 9.27 12.38 22.95
C VAL A 81 8.69 13.00 24.23
N GLU A 82 7.75 12.30 24.89
CA GLU A 82 7.16 12.78 26.16
C GLU A 82 8.20 12.91 27.28
N LYS A 83 9.26 12.09 27.28
CA LYS A 83 10.32 12.15 28.29
C LYS A 83 11.29 13.31 28.09
N GLU A 84 11.59 13.67 26.83
CA GLU A 84 12.50 14.78 26.49
C GLU A 84 11.89 16.13 26.89
N SER A 85 10.62 16.34 26.57
CA SER A 85 9.85 17.57 26.88
C SER A 85 9.72 17.90 28.37
N ALA A 86 10.02 16.95 29.27
CA ALA A 86 9.88 17.14 30.72
C ALA A 86 11.12 17.74 31.41
N THR A 87 12.24 17.93 30.69
CA THR A 87 13.55 18.15 31.34
C THR A 87 13.99 19.62 31.48
N THR A 88 13.53 20.55 30.63
CA THR A 88 13.80 22.00 30.80
C THR A 88 12.72 22.85 30.10
N TYR A 89 12.16 23.87 30.76
CA TYR A 89 11.16 24.76 30.13
C TYR A 89 11.86 25.95 29.47
N ASP A 90 11.88 25.97 28.15
CA ASP A 90 12.28 27.11 27.30
C ASP A 90 11.18 27.33 26.25
N GLU A 91 10.64 28.55 26.16
CA GLU A 91 9.49 28.88 25.31
C GLU A 91 9.79 28.73 23.82
N ASP A 92 11.02 29.07 23.40
CA ASP A 92 11.41 28.97 21.98
C ASP A 92 11.67 27.50 21.61
N GLU A 93 12.33 26.73 22.47
CA GLU A 93 12.56 25.29 22.25
C GLU A 93 11.23 24.50 22.21
N GLN A 94 10.26 24.87 23.05
CA GLN A 94 8.93 24.25 23.05
C GLN A 94 8.14 24.46 21.77
N LEU A 95 8.28 25.62 21.13
CA LEU A 95 7.64 25.85 19.83
C LEU A 95 8.24 24.91 18.77
N TYR A 96 9.56 24.75 18.75
CA TYR A 96 10.23 23.81 17.84
C TYR A 96 9.87 22.35 18.15
N GLU A 97 9.80 21.97 19.42
CA GLU A 97 9.36 20.62 19.84
C GLU A 97 7.90 20.35 19.47
N ALA A 98 7.01 21.32 19.63
CA ALA A 98 5.62 21.20 19.23
C ALA A 98 5.47 21.00 17.71
N MET A 99 6.22 21.77 16.91
CA MET A 99 6.24 21.61 15.45
C MET A 99 6.84 20.25 15.04
N LYS A 100 7.90 19.79 15.71
CA LYS A 100 8.48 18.45 15.48
C LYS A 100 7.48 17.35 15.84
N HIS A 101 6.77 17.49 16.96
CA HIS A 101 5.78 16.52 17.41
C HIS A 101 4.56 16.45 16.49
N GLU A 102 4.10 17.58 15.96
CA GLU A 102 3.03 17.62 14.95
C GLU A 102 3.48 16.97 13.63
N SER A 103 4.71 17.27 13.18
CA SER A 103 5.30 16.60 12.02
C SER A 103 5.39 15.08 12.22
N LEU A 104 5.88 14.63 13.39
CA LEU A 104 5.95 13.21 13.72
C LEU A 104 4.57 12.54 13.77
N LYS A 105 3.54 13.21 14.31
CA LYS A 105 2.15 12.72 14.29
C LYS A 105 1.57 12.59 12.90
N SER A 106 1.90 13.51 12.01
CA SER A 106 1.46 13.43 10.62
C SER A 106 2.11 12.24 9.90
N ARG A 107 3.39 11.98 10.18
CA ARG A 107 4.19 10.96 9.49
C ARG A 107 4.00 9.55 10.07
N PHE A 108 3.87 9.46 11.39
CA PHE A 108 3.79 8.22 12.17
C PHE A 108 2.62 8.29 13.16
N PRO A 109 1.36 8.16 12.69
CA PRO A 109 0.21 8.28 13.58
C PRO A 109 0.33 7.31 14.77
N PRO A 110 0.03 7.73 16.01
CA PRO A 110 0.24 6.91 17.21
C PRO A 110 -0.40 5.53 17.10
N LYS A 111 -1.61 5.52 16.54
CA LYS A 111 -2.39 4.32 16.27
C LYS A 111 -3.09 4.48 14.94
N LEU A 112 -2.90 3.52 14.05
CA LEU A 112 -3.64 3.41 12.80
C LEU A 112 -4.42 2.09 12.80
N GLU A 113 -5.71 2.17 12.48
CA GLU A 113 -6.58 1.01 12.38
C GLU A 113 -6.97 0.78 10.92
N LEU A 114 -6.68 -0.41 10.40
CA LEU A 114 -7.04 -0.84 9.06
C LEU A 114 -8.20 -1.84 9.17
N PRO A 115 -9.41 -1.47 8.73
CA PRO A 115 -10.54 -2.36 8.80
C PRO A 115 -10.40 -3.54 7.84
N ILE A 116 -10.81 -4.71 8.32
CA ILE A 116 -10.93 -5.94 7.53
C ILE A 116 -12.41 -6.13 7.20
N TYR A 117 -12.71 -6.20 5.91
CA TYR A 117 -14.08 -6.28 5.43
C TYR A 117 -14.38 -7.65 4.85
N LEU A 118 -15.47 -8.29 5.29
CA LEU A 118 -15.99 -9.50 4.68
C LEU A 118 -17.16 -9.15 3.76
N THR A 119 -17.11 -9.62 2.52
CA THR A 119 -18.22 -9.50 1.57
C THR A 119 -18.33 -10.76 0.73
N LYS A 120 -19.43 -11.51 0.91
CA LYS A 120 -19.79 -12.68 0.08
C LYS A 120 -18.62 -13.66 -0.14
N GLY A 121 -17.94 -14.05 0.95
CA GLY A 121 -16.81 -14.99 0.89
C GLY A 121 -15.46 -14.37 0.48
N VAL A 122 -15.37 -13.04 0.33
CA VAL A 122 -14.11 -12.32 0.09
C VAL A 122 -13.76 -11.50 1.32
N LEU A 123 -12.63 -11.83 1.95
CA LEU A 123 -12.03 -11.07 3.05
C LEU A 123 -11.08 -10.03 2.45
N SER A 124 -11.41 -8.76 2.57
CA SER A 124 -10.70 -7.67 1.90
C SER A 124 -10.00 -6.71 2.86
N ILE A 125 -8.78 -6.30 2.49
CA ILE A 125 -7.92 -5.40 3.26
C ILE A 125 -7.41 -4.32 2.33
N VAL A 126 -7.61 -3.05 2.71
CA VAL A 126 -7.02 -1.90 2.01
C VAL A 126 -5.81 -1.40 2.79
N VAL A 127 -4.64 -1.40 2.16
CA VAL A 127 -3.38 -1.01 2.79
C VAL A 127 -2.99 0.41 2.37
N PRO A 128 -2.85 1.34 3.31
CA PRO A 128 -2.43 2.71 3.01
C PRO A 128 -0.96 2.79 2.64
N HIS A 129 -0.57 3.94 2.10
CA HIS A 129 0.83 4.30 2.01
C HIS A 129 1.38 4.53 3.41
N PHE A 130 2.58 4.02 3.66
CA PHE A 130 3.32 4.25 4.87
C PHE A 130 4.66 4.88 4.52
N GLU A 131 5.02 5.97 5.20
CA GLU A 131 6.34 6.57 5.03
C GLU A 131 7.45 5.63 5.50
N ASN A 132 7.20 4.88 6.58
CA ASN A 132 8.12 3.84 7.02
C ASN A 132 7.87 2.53 6.23
N VAL A 133 8.71 2.29 5.23
CA VAL A 133 8.65 1.13 4.33
C VAL A 133 8.85 -0.20 5.08
N ILE A 134 9.50 -0.20 6.26
CA ILE A 134 9.69 -1.41 7.08
C ILE A 134 8.35 -2.02 7.50
N ILE A 135 7.32 -1.18 7.65
CA ILE A 135 5.97 -1.63 8.01
C ILE A 135 5.47 -2.68 7.04
N TYR A 136 5.75 -2.55 5.75
CA TYR A 136 5.22 -3.50 4.77
C TYR A 136 5.66 -4.93 5.07
N ASN A 137 6.91 -5.13 5.49
CA ASN A 137 7.43 -6.43 5.86
C ASN A 137 6.85 -6.94 7.18
N LEU A 138 6.73 -6.07 8.18
CA LEU A 138 6.15 -6.42 9.49
C LEU A 138 4.67 -6.77 9.36
N LEU A 139 3.92 -5.95 8.61
CA LEU A 139 2.50 -6.12 8.34
C LEU A 139 2.26 -7.40 7.56
N ALA A 140 3.06 -7.65 6.52
CA ALA A 140 2.95 -8.87 5.72
C ALA A 140 3.14 -10.12 6.58
N ARG A 141 4.17 -10.13 7.45
CA ARG A 141 4.42 -11.22 8.39
C ARG A 141 3.24 -11.45 9.33
N GLN A 142 2.66 -10.39 9.89
CA GLN A 142 1.54 -10.53 10.81
C GLN A 142 0.26 -10.98 10.10
N VAL A 143 -0.01 -10.48 8.89
CA VAL A 143 -1.18 -10.86 8.10
C VAL A 143 -1.11 -12.34 7.70
N VAL A 144 0.02 -12.81 7.19
CA VAL A 144 0.23 -14.22 6.84
C VAL A 144 0.14 -15.13 8.07
N LYS A 145 0.58 -14.66 9.24
CA LYS A 145 0.51 -15.44 10.48
C LYS A 145 -0.93 -15.65 10.99
N HIS A 146 -1.83 -14.69 10.76
CA HIS A 146 -3.17 -14.71 11.37
C HIS A 146 -4.30 -15.08 10.40
N LEU A 147 -4.09 -14.98 9.09
CA LEU A 147 -5.06 -15.40 8.08
C LEU A 147 -4.84 -16.84 7.63
N ASP A 148 -5.91 -17.46 7.11
CA ASP A 148 -5.86 -18.86 6.65
C ASP A 148 -5.06 -18.99 5.36
N LEU A 149 -3.99 -19.78 5.41
CA LEU A 149 -3.06 -20.02 4.31
C LEU A 149 -3.65 -20.93 3.23
N ASN A 150 -4.71 -21.68 3.54
CA ASN A 150 -5.37 -22.59 2.60
C ASN A 150 -6.34 -21.87 1.65
N LYS A 151 -6.57 -20.57 1.85
CA LYS A 151 -7.46 -19.74 1.04
C LYS A 151 -6.72 -19.15 -0.15
N GLU A 152 -7.47 -18.71 -1.16
CA GLU A 152 -6.87 -18.11 -2.34
C GLU A 152 -6.58 -16.61 -2.11
N TRP A 153 -5.30 -16.23 -2.22
CA TRP A 153 -4.84 -14.87 -2.03
C TRP A 153 -4.80 -14.13 -3.36
N ILE A 154 -5.59 -13.07 -3.47
CA ILE A 154 -5.61 -12.17 -4.63
C ILE A 154 -5.07 -10.83 -4.18
N LEU A 155 -3.94 -10.44 -4.75
CA LEU A 155 -3.24 -9.20 -4.40
C LEU A 155 -3.28 -8.25 -5.58
N LEU A 156 -3.43 -6.95 -5.34
CA LEU A 156 -3.23 -5.93 -6.38
C LEU A 156 -1.88 -5.24 -6.21
N ALA A 157 -1.16 -5.04 -7.30
CA ALA A 157 0.12 -4.36 -7.32
C ALA A 157 0.18 -3.33 -8.46
N PRO A 158 0.63 -2.10 -8.19
CA PRO A 158 1.02 -1.18 -9.26
C PRO A 158 2.39 -1.60 -9.82
N SER A 159 2.56 -1.50 -11.14
CA SER A 159 3.86 -1.56 -11.81
C SER A 159 3.78 -0.82 -13.13
N ASN A 160 4.89 -0.24 -13.59
CA ASN A 160 4.96 0.34 -14.93
C ASN A 160 5.08 -0.79 -15.94
N LEU A 161 3.97 -1.11 -16.63
CA LEU A 161 3.94 -2.15 -17.64
C LEU A 161 4.26 -1.52 -19.01
N ASN A 162 4.75 -2.35 -19.93
CA ASN A 162 5.03 -1.91 -21.29
C ASN A 162 4.21 -2.72 -22.30
N ASN A 163 4.30 -2.33 -23.57
CA ASN A 163 3.65 -3.02 -24.70
C ASN A 163 2.11 -2.99 -24.64
N ASN A 164 1.52 -1.90 -24.15
CA ASN A 164 0.06 -1.72 -24.04
C ASN A 164 -0.63 -2.85 -23.25
N GLN A 165 0.07 -3.44 -22.28
CA GLN A 165 -0.52 -4.40 -21.35
C GLN A 165 -1.15 -3.64 -20.19
N THR A 166 -2.45 -3.82 -20.00
CA THR A 166 -3.20 -3.18 -18.92
C THR A 166 -3.03 -3.95 -17.60
N ILE A 167 -3.01 -5.28 -17.68
CA ILE A 167 -2.87 -6.17 -16.53
C ILE A 167 -1.95 -7.36 -16.83
N ASN A 168 -1.11 -7.72 -15.86
CA ASN A 168 -0.35 -8.96 -15.82
C ASN A 168 -0.61 -9.70 -14.51
N LYS A 169 -0.19 -10.97 -14.41
CA LYS A 169 -0.24 -11.75 -13.17
C LYS A 169 1.14 -12.24 -12.75
N LEU A 170 1.38 -12.23 -11.45
CA LEU A 170 2.49 -12.92 -10.81
C LEU A 170 1.91 -13.92 -9.82
N GLN A 171 2.09 -15.21 -10.09
CA GLN A 171 1.41 -16.28 -9.38
C GLN A 171 2.42 -17.16 -8.63
N LEU A 172 2.15 -17.41 -7.35
CA LEU A 172 2.78 -18.46 -6.59
C LEU A 172 2.00 -19.75 -6.80
N TYR A 173 2.71 -20.81 -7.14
CA TYR A 173 2.16 -22.12 -7.50
C TYR A 173 1.25 -22.10 -8.74
N ALA A 174 1.76 -22.63 -9.85
CA ALA A 174 1.15 -22.51 -11.18
C ALA A 174 -0.08 -23.40 -11.43
N ASP A 175 -0.45 -24.27 -10.48
CA ASP A 175 -1.46 -25.32 -10.68
C ASP A 175 -2.91 -24.84 -10.42
N ASN A 176 -3.12 -23.52 -10.47
CA ASN A 176 -4.43 -22.96 -10.20
C ASN A 176 -5.31 -23.13 -11.45
N ALA A 177 -6.27 -24.05 -11.38
CA ALA A 177 -7.16 -24.43 -12.48
C ALA A 177 -8.15 -23.31 -12.89
N ASN A 178 -8.06 -22.12 -12.29
CA ASN A 178 -9.01 -21.04 -12.53
C ASN A 178 -8.85 -20.47 -13.96
N PRO A 179 -9.84 -20.66 -14.85
CA PRO A 179 -9.73 -20.25 -16.25
C PRO A 179 -9.63 -18.73 -16.41
N VAL A 180 -10.17 -17.96 -15.45
CA VAL A 180 -10.13 -16.49 -15.49
C VAL A 180 -8.69 -16.00 -15.32
N ILE A 181 -7.99 -16.52 -14.31
CA ILE A 181 -6.59 -16.17 -14.03
C ILE A 181 -5.68 -16.67 -15.16
N ASN A 182 -5.99 -17.79 -15.80
CA ASN A 182 -5.21 -18.31 -16.92
C ASN A 182 -5.25 -17.43 -18.18
N ASN A 183 -6.27 -16.58 -18.33
CA ASN A 183 -6.33 -15.60 -19.41
C ASN A 183 -5.52 -14.34 -19.15
N VAL A 184 -5.07 -14.10 -17.91
CA VAL A 184 -4.23 -12.93 -17.58
C VAL A 184 -2.76 -13.23 -17.95
N PRO A 185 -2.09 -12.39 -18.75
CA PRO A 185 -0.68 -12.59 -19.13
C PRO A 185 0.25 -12.66 -17.92
N LEU A 186 1.25 -13.53 -17.95
CA LEU A 186 2.28 -13.59 -16.90
C LEU A 186 3.13 -12.30 -16.89
N LEU A 187 3.47 -11.84 -15.69
CA LEU A 187 4.47 -10.78 -15.49
C LEU A 187 5.84 -11.32 -15.93
N ARG A 188 6.50 -10.58 -16.81
CA ARG A 188 7.81 -10.97 -17.38
C ARG A 188 8.87 -9.94 -16.99
N PRO A 189 10.13 -10.36 -16.80
CA PRO A 189 11.25 -9.44 -16.68
C PRO A 189 11.28 -8.45 -17.87
N PRO A 190 11.66 -7.18 -17.64
CA PRO A 190 12.26 -6.62 -16.43
C PRO A 190 11.26 -6.13 -15.38
N HIS A 191 9.96 -6.37 -15.55
CA HIS A 191 8.92 -5.84 -14.66
C HIS A 191 8.96 -6.48 -13.28
N VAL A 192 8.73 -5.66 -12.26
CA VAL A 192 8.75 -6.05 -10.85
C VAL A 192 7.59 -5.42 -10.10
N ILE A 193 7.22 -6.02 -8.97
CA ILE A 193 6.30 -5.45 -8.00
C ILE A 193 7.07 -5.07 -6.73
N THR A 194 6.64 -4.02 -6.05
CA THR A 194 7.25 -3.53 -4.79
C THR A 194 6.18 -3.24 -3.74
N GLY A 195 6.60 -2.73 -2.57
CA GLY A 195 5.70 -2.32 -1.50
C GLY A 195 5.02 -3.49 -0.80
N PHE A 196 3.82 -3.24 -0.25
CA PHE A 196 3.10 -4.23 0.56
C PHE A 196 2.80 -5.52 -0.19
N CYS A 197 2.34 -5.43 -1.44
CA CYS A 197 2.00 -6.60 -2.24
C CYS A 197 3.22 -7.51 -2.43
N ALA A 198 4.39 -6.94 -2.75
CA ALA A 198 5.61 -7.71 -2.92
C ALA A 198 6.10 -8.33 -1.60
N ALA A 199 6.01 -7.57 -0.49
CA ALA A 199 6.34 -8.08 0.84
C ALA A 199 5.44 -9.27 1.22
N LEU A 200 4.13 -9.15 0.98
CA LEU A 200 3.15 -10.19 1.27
C LEU A 200 3.36 -11.43 0.41
N LEU A 201 3.53 -11.26 -0.91
CA LEU A 201 3.85 -12.36 -1.82
C LEU A 201 5.15 -13.07 -1.42
N SER A 202 6.17 -12.30 -0.99
CA SER A 202 7.43 -12.87 -0.52
C SER A 202 7.26 -13.69 0.77
N GLN A 203 6.41 -13.27 1.70
CA GLN A 203 6.09 -14.06 2.90
C GLN A 203 5.30 -15.32 2.56
N LEU A 204 4.32 -15.21 1.66
CA LEU A 204 3.53 -16.36 1.21
C LEU A 204 4.41 -17.40 0.49
N ASN A 205 5.39 -16.98 -0.30
CA ASN A 205 6.30 -17.88 -1.01
C ASN A 205 7.16 -18.79 -0.09
N ILE A 206 7.23 -18.49 1.20
CA ILE A 206 7.92 -19.32 2.20
C ILE A 206 7.00 -20.46 2.71
N VAL A 207 5.69 -20.30 2.57
CA VAL A 207 4.69 -21.31 2.94
C VAL A 207 4.72 -22.46 1.93
N GLU A 208 4.36 -23.66 2.38
CA GLU A 208 4.22 -24.81 1.49
C GLU A 208 2.96 -24.65 0.62
N ALA A 209 3.16 -24.59 -0.71
CA ALA A 209 2.11 -24.53 -1.73
C ALA A 209 1.01 -23.44 -1.52
N PRO A 210 1.36 -22.15 -1.34
CA PRO A 210 0.37 -21.08 -1.21
C PRO A 210 -0.38 -20.89 -2.53
N LEU A 211 -1.70 -20.73 -2.47
CA LEU A 211 -2.50 -20.26 -3.61
C LEU A 211 -2.53 -18.74 -3.59
N ALA A 212 -1.59 -18.10 -4.29
CA ALA A 212 -1.51 -16.64 -4.31
C ALA A 212 -1.25 -16.09 -5.70
N THR A 213 -2.06 -15.12 -6.12
CA THR A 213 -1.94 -14.41 -7.39
C THR A 213 -1.91 -12.91 -7.14
N ALA A 214 -0.83 -12.26 -7.54
CA ALA A 214 -0.78 -10.81 -7.66
C ALA A 214 -1.22 -10.40 -9.07
N LEU A 215 -2.30 -9.63 -9.18
CA LEU A 215 -2.68 -8.91 -10.39
C LEU A 215 -1.92 -7.59 -10.40
N VAL A 216 -1.09 -7.41 -11.43
CA VAL A 216 -0.22 -6.27 -11.62
C VAL A 216 -0.86 -5.36 -12.63
N LEU A 217 -1.21 -4.14 -12.20
CA LEU A 217 -1.89 -3.15 -13.03
C LEU A 217 -0.87 -2.15 -13.56
N ASP A 218 -1.04 -1.75 -14.82
CA ASP A 218 -0.24 -0.68 -15.39
C ASP A 218 -0.45 0.62 -14.61
N SER A 219 0.63 1.12 -14.02
CA SER A 219 0.64 2.25 -13.10
C SER A 219 1.97 2.97 -13.11
N GLU A 220 1.92 4.29 -13.01
CA GLU A 220 3.12 5.14 -12.93
C GLU A 220 3.15 5.97 -11.65
N GLY A 221 4.36 6.35 -11.22
CA GLY A 221 4.57 7.23 -10.07
C GLY A 221 5.29 6.54 -8.90
N PRO A 222 5.61 7.31 -7.85
CA PRO A 222 6.27 6.78 -6.67
C PRO A 222 5.30 5.97 -5.80
N LEU A 223 5.87 5.10 -4.95
CA LEU A 223 5.11 4.24 -4.05
C LEU A 223 4.09 5.01 -3.21
N GLY A 224 2.82 4.60 -3.25
CA GLY A 224 1.73 5.24 -2.51
C GLY A 224 1.02 6.40 -3.22
N PHE A 225 1.57 6.87 -4.34
CA PHE A 225 1.01 7.94 -5.17
C PHE A 225 0.89 7.50 -6.63
N GLU A 226 0.84 6.18 -6.86
CA GLU A 226 0.75 5.62 -8.20
C GLU A 226 -0.58 6.01 -8.85
N LYS A 227 -0.50 6.37 -10.13
CA LYS A 227 -1.63 6.57 -11.01
C LYS A 227 -1.75 5.35 -11.91
N SER A 228 -2.77 4.55 -11.66
CA SER A 228 -3.10 3.42 -12.52
C SER A 228 -3.86 3.88 -13.75
N ASP A 229 -3.57 3.23 -14.88
CA ASP A 229 -4.33 3.44 -16.10
C ASP A 229 -5.82 3.08 -15.89
N ASN A 230 -6.71 3.84 -16.50
CA ASN A 230 -8.15 3.65 -16.36
C ASN A 230 -8.58 2.29 -16.91
N ASP A 231 -8.00 1.88 -18.04
CA ASP A 231 -8.32 0.61 -18.68
C ASP A 231 -7.76 -0.55 -17.82
N ALA A 232 -6.56 -0.41 -17.24
CA ALA A 232 -6.05 -1.35 -16.24
C ALA A 232 -6.98 -1.56 -15.04
N ILE A 233 -7.58 -0.50 -14.49
CA ILE A 233 -8.56 -0.63 -13.40
C ILE A 233 -9.82 -1.35 -13.88
N VAL A 234 -10.35 -1.03 -15.05
CA VAL A 234 -11.58 -1.64 -15.59
C VAL A 234 -11.38 -3.10 -15.96
N ASP A 235 -10.26 -3.45 -16.58
CA ASP A 235 -9.89 -4.83 -16.91
C ASP A 235 -9.72 -5.66 -15.64
N THR A 236 -9.07 -5.09 -14.62
CA THR A 236 -8.98 -5.72 -13.29
C THR A 236 -10.35 -5.94 -12.68
N ALA A 237 -11.26 -4.96 -12.75
CA ALA A 237 -12.63 -5.13 -12.26
C ALA A 237 -13.36 -6.28 -12.99
N THR A 238 -13.12 -6.43 -14.29
CA THR A 238 -13.69 -7.53 -15.08
C THR A 238 -13.15 -8.88 -14.62
N VAL A 239 -11.84 -9.00 -14.39
CA VAL A 239 -11.20 -10.20 -13.83
C VAL A 239 -11.75 -10.53 -12.45
N LEU A 240 -11.78 -9.55 -11.53
CA LEU A 240 -12.28 -9.74 -10.16
C LEU A 240 -13.76 -10.12 -10.13
N SER A 241 -14.56 -9.55 -11.04
CA SER A 241 -15.98 -9.89 -11.18
C SER A 241 -16.20 -11.35 -11.50
N SER A 242 -15.45 -11.88 -12.46
CA SER A 242 -15.51 -13.29 -12.83
C SER A 242 -14.91 -14.19 -11.76
N LEU A 243 -13.78 -13.78 -11.17
CA LEU A 243 -13.05 -14.53 -10.14
C LEU A 243 -13.88 -14.73 -8.87
N PHE A 244 -14.48 -13.66 -8.35
CA PHE A 244 -15.30 -13.72 -7.14
C PHE A 244 -16.77 -14.07 -7.41
N ASN A 245 -17.11 -14.42 -8.66
CA ASN A 245 -18.46 -14.76 -9.10
C ASN A 245 -19.53 -13.73 -8.62
N ILE A 246 -19.25 -12.44 -8.86
CA ILE A 246 -20.10 -11.35 -8.36
C ILE A 246 -21.47 -11.41 -9.06
N LYS A 247 -22.54 -11.52 -8.26
CA LYS A 247 -23.92 -11.35 -8.76
C LYS A 247 -24.06 -9.93 -9.34
N ASN A 248 -24.45 -9.84 -10.62
CA ASN A 248 -24.45 -8.61 -11.43
C ASN A 248 -23.06 -8.01 -11.66
N GLY A 249 -22.09 -8.84 -12.02
CA GLY A 249 -20.72 -8.43 -12.35
C GLY A 249 -20.60 -7.23 -13.30
N GLU A 250 -21.46 -7.17 -14.33
CA GLU A 250 -21.51 -6.04 -15.26
C GLU A 250 -21.81 -4.70 -14.56
N GLU A 251 -22.69 -4.73 -13.54
CA GLU A 251 -23.03 -3.54 -12.75
C GLU A 251 -21.84 -3.10 -11.88
N TYR A 252 -21.10 -4.05 -11.31
CA TYR A 252 -19.86 -3.77 -10.59
C TYR A 252 -18.83 -3.08 -11.50
N VAL A 253 -18.54 -3.67 -12.67
CA VAL A 253 -17.59 -3.10 -13.64
C VAL A 253 -18.04 -1.72 -14.12
N LYS A 254 -19.33 -1.55 -14.42
CA LYS A 254 -19.91 -0.25 -14.80
C LYS A 254 -19.73 0.80 -13.71
N ASN A 255 -19.96 0.43 -12.46
CA ASN A 255 -19.81 1.35 -11.33
C ASN A 255 -18.34 1.76 -11.11
N VAL A 256 -17.42 0.82 -11.21
CA VAL A 256 -15.97 1.10 -11.18
C VAL A 256 -15.61 2.07 -12.31
N SER A 257 -15.98 1.75 -13.55
CA SER A 257 -15.70 2.58 -14.73
C SER A 257 -16.21 4.02 -14.58
N LEU A 258 -17.44 4.20 -14.08
CA LEU A 258 -18.03 5.52 -13.84
C LEU A 258 -17.28 6.32 -12.78
N LYS A 259 -16.76 5.67 -11.73
CA LYS A 259 -16.04 6.35 -10.64
C LYS A 259 -14.58 6.63 -10.99
N VAL A 260 -13.90 5.73 -11.70
CA VAL A 260 -12.52 5.95 -12.17
C VAL A 260 -12.44 7.20 -13.04
N ARG A 261 -13.37 7.37 -13.99
CA ARG A 261 -13.45 8.57 -14.84
C ARG A 261 -13.68 9.87 -14.06
N LYS A 262 -14.31 9.80 -12.89
CA LYS A 262 -14.55 10.95 -12.01
C LYS A 262 -13.36 11.25 -11.09
N LEU A 263 -12.72 10.21 -10.54
CA LEU A 263 -11.56 10.33 -9.64
C LEU A 263 -10.30 10.77 -10.38
N ASN A 264 -10.05 10.18 -11.55
CA ASN A 264 -8.98 10.60 -12.45
C ASN A 264 -9.37 11.83 -13.30
N GLY A 265 -10.51 12.46 -13.01
CA GLY A 265 -10.87 13.78 -13.56
C GLY A 265 -9.85 14.87 -13.21
N TYR A 266 -9.08 14.72 -12.13
CA TYR A 266 -7.91 15.56 -11.84
C TYR A 266 -6.70 15.28 -12.75
N SER A 267 -6.63 14.10 -13.37
CA SER A 267 -5.65 13.76 -14.41
C SER A 267 -6.06 14.33 -15.78
N ASN A 268 -7.33 14.66 -15.96
CA ASN A 268 -7.85 15.41 -17.11
C ASN A 268 -7.84 16.92 -16.83
N LEU A 269 -6.67 17.49 -16.58
CA LEU A 269 -6.42 18.93 -16.85
C LEU A 269 -6.62 19.29 -18.35
N GLY A 270 -7.14 18.37 -19.18
CA GLY A 270 -7.14 18.47 -20.63
C GLY A 270 -5.73 18.40 -21.23
N MET A 271 -4.73 17.90 -20.48
CA MET A 271 -3.34 17.84 -20.97
C MET A 271 -3.13 16.75 -22.03
N TYR A 272 -3.95 15.70 -22.01
CA TYR A 272 -3.92 14.61 -22.98
C TYR A 272 -5.35 14.47 -23.54
N ILE A 273 -5.53 14.84 -24.81
CA ILE A 273 -6.78 14.78 -25.58
C ILE A 273 -6.59 13.80 -26.73
#